data_AF-A0A0G2AJZ1-F1
#
_entry.id   AF-A0A0G2AJZ1-F1
#
_cell.length_a   1.000
_cell.length_b   1.000
_cell.length_c   1.000
_cell.angle_alpha   90.00
_cell.angle_beta   90.00
_cell.angle_gamma   90.00
#
_symmetry.space_group_name_H-M   'P 1'
#
loop_
_entity.id
_entity.type
_entity.pdbx_description
1 polymer ?
#
loop_
_entity_poly.entity_id
_entity_poly.type
_entity_poly.pdbx_seq_one_letter_code
_entity_poly.pdbx_strand_id
1 'polypeptide(L)'
;MDQLIVFGAKYLVVFVALGSALVLAFAGERRARLVYTLAIALPLGYALARVAGLLFAHPQPFAVEGFEPLLPHAVDNSFPSDHTLIGGVFAAVAFLADRRAGLALWALALLVGLSRMLAGLHYTVDVVAAAALAVAAVWAADRTLALFWNTK
;
A
#
# COMPACT_ATOMS: atom_id res chain seq x y z
N MET A 1 -14.09 -5.23 19.85
CA MET A 1 -13.12 -4.26 19.30
C MET A 1 -12.08 -4.98 18.45
N ASP A 2 -11.47 -6.04 18.99
CA ASP A 2 -10.40 -6.82 18.33
C ASP A 2 -10.79 -7.38 16.95
N GLN A 3 -12.02 -7.87 16.79
CA GLN A 3 -12.51 -8.36 15.49
C GLN A 3 -12.50 -7.30 14.39
N LEU A 4 -12.78 -6.03 14.72
CA LEU A 4 -12.74 -4.93 13.75
C LEU A 4 -11.30 -4.61 13.35
N ILE A 5 -10.36 -4.65 14.30
CA ILE A 5 -8.94 -4.44 14.05
C ILE A 5 -8.39 -5.57 13.17
N VAL A 6 -8.68 -6.83 13.52
CA VAL A 6 -8.31 -8.00 12.72
C VAL A 6 -8.91 -7.91 11.32
N PHE A 7 -10.16 -7.49 11.21
CA PHE A 7 -10.81 -7.32 9.92
C PHE A 7 -10.11 -6.25 9.08
N GLY A 8 -9.84 -5.09 9.68
CA GLY A 8 -9.17 -3.97 9.04
C GLY A 8 -7.76 -4.32 8.57
N ALA A 9 -7.00 -5.02 9.39
CA ALA A 9 -5.63 -5.40 9.12
C ALA A 9 -5.50 -6.51 8.06
N LYS A 10 -6.50 -7.39 7.91
CA LYS A 10 -6.45 -8.55 7.01
C LYS A 10 -7.23 -8.34 5.71
N TYR A 11 -8.42 -7.75 5.77
CA TYR A 11 -9.36 -7.75 4.64
C TYR A 11 -9.50 -6.40 3.94
N LEU A 12 -9.35 -5.26 4.64
CA LEU A 12 -9.54 -3.94 3.99
C LEU A 12 -8.62 -3.71 2.79
N VAL A 13 -7.40 -4.26 2.80
CA VAL A 13 -6.49 -4.17 1.64
C VAL A 13 -7.08 -4.82 0.38
N VAL A 14 -7.87 -5.89 0.53
CA VAL A 14 -8.58 -6.54 -0.58
C VAL A 14 -9.67 -5.60 -1.11
N PHE A 15 -10.40 -4.92 -0.23
CA PHE A 15 -11.39 -3.91 -0.65
C PHE A 15 -10.73 -2.73 -1.37
N VAL A 16 -9.54 -2.31 -0.95
CA VAL A 16 -8.76 -1.28 -1.67
C VAL A 16 -8.40 -1.76 -3.08
N ALA A 17 -7.92 -3.00 -3.22
CA ALA A 17 -7.59 -3.58 -4.52
C ALA A 17 -8.81 -3.73 -5.43
N LEU A 18 -9.94 -4.25 -4.92
CA LEU A 18 -11.19 -4.39 -5.66
C LEU A 18 -11.77 -3.03 -6.06
N GLY A 19 -11.74 -2.05 -5.15
CA GLY A 19 -12.16 -0.68 -5.43
C GLY A 19 -11.28 -0.02 -6.50
N SER A 20 -9.97 -0.21 -6.44
CA SER A 20 -9.05 0.26 -7.49
C SER A 20 -9.34 -0.42 -8.83
N ALA A 21 -9.61 -1.72 -8.85
CA ALA A 21 -9.97 -2.44 -10.08
C ALA A 21 -11.27 -1.91 -10.69
N LEU A 22 -12.28 -1.63 -9.86
CA LEU A 22 -13.54 -1.02 -10.28
C LEU A 22 -13.31 0.37 -10.90
N VAL A 23 -12.57 1.25 -10.22
CA VAL A 23 -12.23 2.58 -10.74
C VAL A 23 -11.51 2.47 -12.09
N LEU A 24 -10.56 1.55 -12.22
CA LEU A 24 -9.79 1.33 -13.44
C LEU A 24 -10.65 0.77 -14.57
N ALA A 25 -11.68 -0.03 -14.27
CA ALA A 25 -12.61 -0.56 -15.27
C ALA A 25 -13.38 0.56 -16.00
N PHE A 26 -13.64 1.68 -15.32
CA PHE A 26 -14.31 2.86 -15.88
C PHE A 26 -13.35 3.95 -16.40
N ALA A 27 -12.04 3.69 -16.45
CA ALA A 27 -11.05 4.70 -16.85
C ALA A 27 -10.98 5.00 -18.36
N GLY A 28 -11.84 4.36 -19.18
CA GLY A 28 -11.92 4.58 -20.63
C GLY A 28 -10.58 4.32 -21.33
N GLU A 29 -10.18 5.23 -22.22
CA GLU A 29 -8.93 5.13 -23.00
C GLU A 29 -7.67 5.11 -22.13
N ARG A 30 -7.73 5.66 -20.91
CA ARG A 30 -6.60 5.67 -19.97
C ARG A 30 -6.39 4.33 -19.27
N ARG A 31 -7.36 3.40 -19.35
CA ARG A 31 -7.33 2.11 -18.63
C ARG A 31 -6.05 1.32 -18.87
N ALA A 32 -5.63 1.19 -20.13
CA ALA A 32 -4.44 0.40 -20.48
C ALA A 32 -3.20 0.95 -19.78
N ARG A 33 -2.93 2.26 -19.91
CA ARG A 33 -1.79 2.92 -19.26
C ARG A 33 -1.81 2.76 -17.74
N LEU A 34 -2.98 2.89 -17.11
CA LEU A 34 -3.12 2.75 -15.65
C LEU A 34 -2.88 1.31 -15.19
N VAL A 35 -3.33 0.31 -15.95
CA VAL A 35 -3.04 -1.11 -15.67
C VAL A 35 -1.54 -1.38 -15.79
N TYR A 36 -0.87 -0.87 -16.82
CA TYR A 36 0.59 -0.98 -16.92
C TYR A 36 1.31 -0.24 -15.78
N THR A 37 0.80 0.93 -15.38
CA THR A 37 1.35 1.69 -14.24
C THR A 37 1.28 0.84 -12.97
N LEU A 38 0.13 0.23 -12.69
CA LEU A 38 -0.05 -0.66 -11.55
C LEU A 38 0.87 -1.89 -11.62
N ALA A 39 0.96 -2.52 -12.80
CA ALA A 39 1.77 -3.71 -13.02
C ALA A 39 3.28 -3.46 -12.80
N ILE A 40 3.75 -2.23 -13.06
CA ILE A 40 5.14 -1.82 -12.81
C ILE A 40 5.32 -1.33 -11.36
N ALA A 41 4.37 -0.54 -10.85
CA ALA A 41 4.49 0.11 -9.54
C ALA A 41 4.44 -0.89 -8.38
N LEU A 42 3.66 -1.97 -8.46
CA LEU A 42 3.61 -2.99 -7.41
C LEU A 42 4.98 -3.67 -7.17
N PRO A 43 5.62 -4.30 -8.18
CA PRO A 43 6.92 -4.92 -7.98
C PRO A 43 8.01 -3.89 -7.66
N LEU A 44 7.97 -2.69 -8.27
CA LEU A 44 8.90 -1.61 -7.96
C LEU A 44 8.80 -1.18 -6.49
N GLY A 45 7.59 -0.89 -6.03
CA GLY A 45 7.33 -0.48 -4.65
C GLY A 45 7.76 -1.55 -3.65
N TYR A 46 7.44 -2.82 -3.93
CA TYR A 46 7.86 -3.94 -3.09
C TYR A 46 9.39 -4.08 -3.06
N ALA A 47 10.07 -3.98 -4.20
CA ALA A 47 11.53 -4.02 -4.25
C ALA A 47 12.16 -2.89 -3.42
N LEU A 48 11.65 -1.66 -3.55
CA LEU A 48 12.09 -0.51 -2.76
C LEU A 48 11.86 -0.72 -1.26
N ALA A 49 10.69 -1.26 -0.87
CA ALA A 49 10.38 -1.58 0.51
C ALA A 49 11.32 -2.65 1.08
N ARG A 50 11.65 -3.68 0.31
CA ARG A 50 12.62 -4.71 0.72
C ARG A 50 14.02 -4.12 0.93
N VAL A 51 14.49 -3.26 0.03
CA VAL A 51 15.76 -2.54 0.21
C VAL A 51 15.70 -1.66 1.46
N ALA A 52 14.62 -0.90 1.66
CA ALA A 52 14.44 -0.04 2.83
C ALA A 52 14.49 -0.85 4.14
N GLY A 53 13.81 -2.01 4.18
CA GLY A 53 13.85 -2.91 5.34
C GLY A 53 15.20 -3.61 5.56
N LEU A 54 16.06 -3.71 4.54
CA LEU A 54 17.44 -4.16 4.73
C LEU A 54 18.34 -3.06 5.32
N LEU A 55 18.02 -1.80 5.04
CA LEU A 55 18.80 -0.65 5.51
C LEU A 55 18.36 -0.15 6.90
N PHE A 56 17.12 -0.44 7.30
CA PHE A 56 16.55 0.03 8.56
C PHE A 56 15.92 -1.13 9.33
N ALA A 57 16.66 -1.66 10.31
CA ALA A 57 16.16 -2.67 11.22
C ALA A 57 15.23 -2.03 12.26
N HIS A 58 13.96 -2.41 12.23
CA HIS A 58 12.93 -1.88 13.11
C HIS A 58 12.07 -3.03 13.65
N PRO A 59 12.45 -3.65 14.78
CA PRO A 59 11.73 -4.81 15.31
C PRO A 59 10.28 -4.47 15.65
N GLN A 60 9.36 -5.41 15.43
CA GLN A 60 7.92 -5.20 15.62
C GLN A 60 7.56 -4.87 17.08
N PRO A 61 6.53 -4.01 17.32
CA PRO A 61 6.12 -3.61 18.67
C PRO A 61 5.89 -4.81 19.60
N PHE A 62 5.14 -5.81 19.14
CA PHE A 62 4.85 -7.01 19.95
C PHE A 62 6.12 -7.79 20.34
N ALA A 63 7.15 -7.80 19.48
CA ALA A 63 8.41 -8.49 19.73
C ALA A 63 9.29 -7.74 20.75
N VAL A 64 9.22 -6.40 20.75
CA VAL A 64 9.98 -5.56 21.70
C VAL A 64 9.30 -5.53 23.07
N GLU A 65 7.98 -5.38 23.10
CA GLU A 65 7.20 -5.20 24.33
C GLU A 65 6.78 -6.54 24.98
N GLY A 66 6.93 -7.66 24.27
CA GLY A 66 6.72 -9.00 24.82
C GLY A 66 5.25 -9.38 24.99
N PHE A 67 4.38 -8.95 24.08
CA PHE A 67 2.96 -9.30 24.07
C PHE A 67 2.57 -10.11 22.83
N GLU A 68 1.45 -10.82 22.91
CA GLU A 68 0.89 -11.57 21.77
C GLU A 68 0.13 -10.62 20.82
N PRO A 69 0.51 -10.55 19.52
CA PRO A 69 -0.18 -9.69 18.57
C PRO A 69 -1.60 -10.20 18.28
N LEU A 70 -2.52 -9.29 17.94
CA LEU A 70 -3.91 -9.65 17.61
C LEU A 70 -4.04 -10.55 16.37
N LEU A 71 -3.00 -10.58 15.55
CA LEU A 71 -2.88 -11.42 14.36
C LEU A 71 -1.63 -12.27 14.50
N PRO A 72 -1.72 -13.61 14.33
CA PRO A 72 -0.54 -14.47 14.33
C PRO A 72 0.50 -13.95 13.34
N HIS A 73 1.70 -13.68 13.85
CA HIS A 73 2.78 -13.11 13.07
C HIS A 73 4.12 -13.59 13.63
N ALA A 74 5.04 -13.95 12.73
CA ALA A 74 6.40 -14.27 13.12
C ALA A 74 7.16 -12.97 13.43
N VAL A 75 8.16 -13.07 14.31
CA VAL A 75 9.07 -11.96 14.59
C VAL A 75 9.89 -11.67 13.33
N ASP A 76 9.74 -10.46 12.80
CA ASP A 76 10.48 -9.96 11.63
C ASP A 76 10.71 -8.44 11.77
N ASN A 77 11.31 -7.82 10.76
CA ASN A 77 11.36 -6.37 10.62
C ASN A 77 9.94 -5.81 10.35
N SER A 78 9.56 -4.78 11.11
CA SER A 78 8.29 -4.06 10.91
C SER A 78 8.35 -3.05 9.77
N PHE A 79 9.54 -2.63 9.35
CA PHE A 79 9.69 -1.50 8.42
C PHE A 79 9.97 -1.95 6.97
N PRO A 80 9.31 -1.33 5.97
CA PRO A 80 8.04 -0.60 6.05
C PRO A 80 6.83 -1.55 6.03
N SER A 81 5.62 -1.04 6.23
CA SER A 81 4.42 -1.88 6.24
C SER A 81 3.99 -2.36 4.84
N ASP A 82 4.13 -3.67 4.56
CA ASP A 82 3.74 -4.28 3.28
C ASP A 82 2.26 -4.07 2.91
N HIS A 83 1.34 -4.25 3.86
CA HIS A 83 -0.10 -4.09 3.60
C HIS A 83 -0.45 -2.64 3.26
N THR A 84 0.18 -1.69 3.96
CA THR A 84 0.02 -0.26 3.69
C THR A 84 0.59 0.09 2.32
N LEU A 85 1.77 -0.44 1.98
CA LEU A 85 2.42 -0.23 0.68
C LEU A 85 1.53 -0.72 -0.46
N ILE A 86 1.09 -1.98 -0.40
CA ILE A 86 0.24 -2.59 -1.44
C ILE A 86 -1.07 -1.80 -1.58
N GLY A 87 -1.75 -1.53 -0.47
CA GLY A 87 -2.98 -0.73 -0.48
C GLY A 87 -2.76 0.68 -1.03
N GLY A 88 -1.66 1.33 -0.64
CA GLY A 88 -1.26 2.64 -1.13
C GLY A 88 -0.99 2.67 -2.63
N VAL A 89 -0.36 1.64 -3.19
CA VAL A 89 -0.12 1.55 -4.64
C VAL A 89 -1.44 1.47 -5.41
N PHE A 90 -2.37 0.62 -4.98
CA PHE A 90 -3.72 0.55 -5.57
C PHE A 90 -4.46 1.90 -5.45
N ALA A 91 -4.45 2.51 -4.27
CA ALA A 91 -5.08 3.80 -4.04
C ALA A 91 -4.47 4.93 -4.90
N ALA A 92 -3.15 4.97 -5.04
CA ALA A 92 -2.46 5.95 -5.87
C ALA A 92 -2.74 5.78 -7.36
N VAL A 93 -2.79 4.55 -7.88
CA VAL A 93 -3.18 4.34 -9.29
C VAL A 93 -4.63 4.74 -9.52
N ALA A 94 -5.54 4.38 -8.61
CA ALA A 94 -6.93 4.80 -8.70
C ALA A 94 -7.07 6.33 -8.66
N PHE A 95 -6.24 7.03 -7.88
CA PHE A 95 -6.19 8.49 -7.83
C PHE A 95 -5.81 9.13 -9.18
N LEU A 96 -4.94 8.50 -9.98
CA LEU A 96 -4.63 8.95 -11.33
C LEU A 96 -5.84 8.84 -12.29
N ALA A 97 -6.71 7.87 -12.04
CA ALA A 97 -7.93 7.66 -12.83
C ALA A 97 -9.05 8.64 -12.43
N ASP A 98 -9.37 8.65 -11.12
CA ASP A 98 -10.37 9.50 -10.48
C ASP A 98 -9.87 9.95 -9.09
N ARG A 99 -9.72 11.26 -8.90
CA ARG A 99 -9.16 11.83 -7.67
C ARG A 99 -10.02 11.55 -6.44
N ARG A 100 -11.35 11.59 -6.57
CA ARG A 100 -12.25 11.42 -5.41
C ARG A 100 -12.25 9.97 -4.95
N ALA A 101 -12.36 9.04 -5.90
CA ALA A 101 -12.27 7.62 -5.60
C ALA A 101 -10.88 7.24 -5.06
N GLY A 102 -9.81 7.79 -5.64
CA GLY A 102 -8.45 7.60 -5.14
C GLY A 102 -8.25 8.09 -3.70
N LEU A 103 -8.79 9.26 -3.33
CA LEU A 103 -8.73 9.76 -1.94
C LEU A 103 -9.50 8.86 -0.99
N ALA A 104 -10.68 8.36 -1.39
CA ALA A 104 -11.45 7.41 -0.59
C ALA A 104 -10.68 6.09 -0.38
N LEU A 105 -10.02 5.58 -1.42
CA LEU A 105 -9.19 4.38 -1.34
C LEU A 105 -7.92 4.62 -0.50
N TRP A 106 -7.34 5.82 -0.54
CA TRP A 106 -6.24 6.20 0.35
C TRP A 106 -6.68 6.22 1.81
N ALA A 107 -7.86 6.75 2.12
CA ALA A 107 -8.40 6.68 3.47
C ALA A 107 -8.54 5.22 3.94
N LEU A 108 -9.03 4.32 3.08
CA LEU A 108 -9.08 2.89 3.39
C LEU A 108 -7.69 2.25 3.56
N ALA A 109 -6.72 2.61 2.71
CA ALA A 109 -5.34 2.11 2.83
C ALA A 109 -4.66 2.57 4.13
N LEU A 110 -4.93 3.81 4.57
CA LEU A 110 -4.45 4.31 5.86
C LEU A 110 -5.18 3.65 7.03
N LEU A 111 -6.46 3.29 6.89
CA LEU A 111 -7.18 2.48 7.87
C LEU A 111 -6.63 1.05 7.96
N VAL A 112 -6.15 0.46 6.86
CA VAL A 112 -5.36 -0.78 6.90
C VAL A 112 -4.14 -0.58 7.78
N GLY A 113 -3.32 0.44 7.50
CA GLY A 113 -2.12 0.77 8.28
C GLY A 113 -2.43 0.97 9.76
N LEU A 114 -3.47 1.75 10.09
CA LEU A 114 -3.94 1.95 11.46
C LEU A 114 -4.34 0.65 12.13
N SER A 115 -5.07 -0.21 11.45
CA SER A 115 -5.46 -1.52 11.98
C SER A 115 -4.24 -2.39 12.26
N ARG A 116 -3.18 -2.31 11.44
CA ARG A 116 -1.93 -3.04 11.70
C ARG A 116 -1.15 -2.47 12.88
N MET A 117 -1.18 -1.15 13.10
CA MET A 117 -0.62 -0.53 14.30
C MET A 117 -1.36 -1.00 15.56
N LEU A 118 -2.68 -0.95 15.53
CA LEU A 118 -3.53 -1.42 16.65
C LEU A 118 -3.41 -2.93 16.90
N ALA A 119 -3.03 -3.72 15.90
CA ALA A 119 -2.72 -5.14 16.04
C ALA A 119 -1.33 -5.42 16.64
N GLY A 120 -0.53 -4.38 16.91
CA GLY A 120 0.81 -4.50 17.50
C GLY A 120 1.92 -4.82 16.50
N LEU A 121 1.67 -4.65 15.19
CA LEU A 121 2.59 -5.13 14.14
C LEU A 121 3.47 -4.04 13.55
N HIS A 122 3.04 -2.79 13.59
CA HIS A 122 3.76 -1.67 12.99
C HIS A 122 3.67 -0.42 13.86
N TYR A 123 4.67 0.44 13.73
CA TYR A 123 4.66 1.81 14.22
C TYR A 123 4.15 2.76 13.13
N THR A 124 3.88 4.00 13.55
CA THR A 124 3.45 5.07 12.63
C THR A 124 4.47 5.32 11.52
N VAL A 125 5.77 5.24 11.82
CA VAL A 125 6.83 5.45 10.82
C VAL A 125 6.80 4.41 9.71
N ASP A 126 6.46 3.15 10.02
CA ASP A 126 6.38 2.07 9.03
C ASP A 126 5.24 2.31 8.02
N VAL A 127 4.11 2.83 8.53
CA VAL A 127 2.91 3.16 7.74
C VAL A 127 3.15 4.37 6.87
N VAL A 128 3.73 5.45 7.43
CA VAL A 128 4.03 6.67 6.68
C VAL A 128 5.07 6.41 5.59
N ALA A 129 6.13 5.67 5.89
CA ALA A 129 7.15 5.31 4.91
C ALA A 129 6.58 4.43 3.80
N ALA A 130 5.74 3.44 4.14
CA ALA A 130 5.06 2.61 3.14
C ALA A 130 4.17 3.43 2.20
N ALA A 131 3.40 4.38 2.74
CA ALA A 131 2.58 5.28 1.92
C ALA A 131 3.43 6.16 0.99
N ALA A 132 4.55 6.69 1.49
CA ALA A 132 5.48 7.48 0.67
C ALA A 132 6.11 6.65 -0.46
N LEU A 133 6.55 5.42 -0.16
CA LEU A 133 7.09 4.49 -1.16
C LEU A 133 6.05 4.11 -2.21
N ALA A 134 4.79 3.91 -1.83
CA ALA A 134 3.71 3.64 -2.77
C ALA A 134 3.50 4.79 -3.76
N VAL A 135 3.45 6.04 -3.27
CA VAL A 135 3.34 7.23 -4.12
C VAL A 135 4.55 7.36 -5.05
N ALA A 136 5.76 7.16 -4.52
CA ALA A 136 6.99 7.24 -5.30
C ALA A 136 7.04 6.19 -6.42
N ALA A 137 6.66 4.94 -6.12
CA ALA A 137 6.64 3.86 -7.10
C ALA A 137 5.62 4.12 -8.21
N VAL A 138 4.40 4.56 -7.86
CA VAL A 138 3.36 4.91 -8.84
C VAL A 138 3.78 6.10 -9.68
N TRP A 139 4.35 7.14 -9.07
CA TRP A 139 4.85 8.31 -9.79
C TRP A 139 5.95 7.91 -10.79
N ALA A 140 6.93 7.11 -10.38
CA ALA A 140 8.01 6.66 -11.25
C ALA A 140 7.49 5.81 -12.42
N ALA A 141 6.58 4.88 -12.15
CA ALA A 141 5.97 4.02 -13.16
C ALA A 141 5.14 4.83 -14.17
N ASP A 142 4.27 5.73 -13.70
CA ASP A 142 3.42 6.55 -14.57
C ASP A 142 4.23 7.50 -15.44
N ARG A 143 5.26 8.15 -14.88
CA ARG A 143 6.14 9.07 -15.62
C ARG A 143 6.95 8.34 -16.69
N THR A 144 7.49 7.17 -16.36
CA THR A 144 8.22 6.36 -17.33
C THR A 144 7.31 5.96 -18.49
N LEU A 145 6.09 5.50 -18.20
CA LEU A 145 5.13 5.13 -19.25
C LEU A 145 4.69 6.34 -20.08
N ALA A 146 4.51 7.51 -19.47
CA ALA A 146 4.13 8.73 -20.18
C ALA A 146 5.13 9.12 -21.28
N LEU A 147 6.42 8.83 -21.11
CA LEU A 147 7.46 9.09 -22.11
C LEU A 147 7.26 8.27 -23.40
N PHE A 148 6.68 7.07 -23.29
CA PHE A 148 6.46 6.17 -24.44
C PHE A 148 5.02 6.22 -24.96
N TRP A 149 4.07 6.66 -24.12
CA TRP A 149 2.66 6.70 -24.47
C TRP A 149 2.29 7.97 -25.25
N ASN A 150 2.94 9.10 -24.95
CA ASN A 150 2.68 10.39 -25.62
C ASN A 150 3.47 10.60 -26.92
N THR A 151 4.26 9.62 -27.36
CA THR A 151 5.03 9.66 -28.61
C THR A 151 4.24 9.14 -29.82
N LYS A 152 2.91 9.20 -29.78
CA LYS A 152 2.03 8.89 -30.92
C LYS A 152 1.15 10.09 -31.24
#